data_AF-A0A920KA52-F1
#
_entry.id   AF-A0A920KA52-F1
#
_cell.length_a   1.000
_cell.length_b   1.000
_cell.length_c   1.000
_cell.angle_alpha   90.00
_cell.angle_beta   90.00
_cell.angle_gamma   90.00
#
_symmetry.space_group_name_H-M   'P 1'
#
loop_
_entity.id
_entity.type
_entity.pdbx_description
1 polymer ?
#
loop_
_entity_poly.entity_id
_entity_poly.type
_entity_poly.pdbx_seq_one_letter_code
_entity_poly.pdbx_strand_id
1 'polypeptide(L)' 'MFPDRYAQKENDGILDPSAIADAYWNMHCQPRNAWSFEIDLRPWVEHW' A
#
# COMPACT_ATOMS: atom_id res chain seq x y z
N MET A 1 17.31 -11.40 4.40
CA MET A 1 16.94 -10.02 4.03
C MET A 1 16.72 -10.01 2.52
N PHE A 2 15.80 -9.21 1.95
CA PHE A 2 15.47 -9.21 0.51
C PHE A 2 16.07 -7.98 -0.21
N PRO A 3 17.40 -7.87 -0.34
CA PRO A 3 18.06 -6.66 -0.84
C PRO A 3 17.62 -6.27 -2.26
N ASP A 4 17.45 -7.24 -3.16
CA ASP A 4 17.09 -6.97 -4.56
C ASP A 4 15.68 -6.38 -4.72
N ARG A 5 14.74 -6.72 -3.83
CA ARG A 5 13.39 -6.13 -3.82
C ARG A 5 13.39 -4.70 -3.29
N TYR A 6 14.19 -4.42 -2.26
CA TYR A 6 14.30 -3.07 -1.72
C TYR A 6 14.97 -2.10 -2.69
N ALA A 7 15.87 -2.57 -3.56
CA ALA A 7 16.44 -1.77 -4.65
C ALA A 7 15.36 -1.26 -5.63
N GLN A 8 14.21 -1.93 -5.74
CA GLN A 8 13.09 -1.48 -6.57
C GLN A 8 12.24 -0.40 -5.91
N LYS A 9 12.45 -0.08 -4.62
CA LYS A 9 11.73 0.99 -3.91
C LYS A 9 11.94 2.35 -4.61
N GLU A 10 13.14 2.63 -5.10
CA GLU A 10 13.46 3.90 -5.77
C GLU A 10 12.69 4.10 -7.09
N ASN A 11 12.16 3.03 -7.67
CA ASN A 11 11.39 3.06 -8.92
C ASN A 11 9.90 2.73 -8.69
N ASP A 12 9.38 2.91 -7.48
CA ASP A 12 7.99 2.57 -7.11
C ASP A 12 7.59 1.11 -7.43
N GLY A 13 8.57 0.21 -7.50
CA GLY A 13 8.40 -1.20 -7.85
C GLY A 13 7.87 -2.08 -6.72
N ILE A 14 7.87 -1.55 -5.49
CA ILE A 14 7.30 -2.18 -4.31
C ILE A 14 6.50 -1.15 -3.53
N LEU A 15 5.49 -1.60 -2.77
CA LEU A 15 4.74 -0.72 -1.88
C LEU A 15 5.64 -0.15 -0.79
N ASP A 16 5.53 1.14 -0.54
CA ASP A 16 6.18 1.78 0.60
C ASP A 16 5.47 1.34 1.92
N PRO A 17 6.20 0.79 2.90
CA PRO A 17 5.65 0.49 4.22
C PRO A 17 4.93 1.67 4.88
N SER A 18 5.39 2.90 4.68
CA SER A 18 4.72 4.10 5.22
C SER A 18 3.34 4.30 4.57
N ALA A 19 3.25 4.14 3.25
CA ALA A 19 1.97 4.25 2.54
C ALA A 19 1.00 3.13 2.94
N ILE A 20 1.50 1.91 3.20
CA ILE A 20 0.69 0.81 3.73
C ILE A 20 0.12 1.15 5.11
N ALA A 21 0.93 1.71 6.00
CA ALA A 21 0.50 2.11 7.34
C ALA A 21 -0.58 3.21 7.28
N ASP A 22 -0.42 4.20 6.41
CA ASP A 22 -1.40 5.27 6.21
C ASP A 22 -2.72 4.72 5.65
N ALA A 23 -2.67 3.82 4.68
CA ALA A 23 -3.85 3.15 4.15
C ALA A 23 -4.61 2.36 5.22
N TYR A 24 -3.89 1.62 6.07
CA TYR A 24 -4.49 0.92 7.21
C TYR A 24 -5.14 1.89 8.20
N TRP A 25 -4.45 2.98 8.55
CA TRP A 25 -4.98 3.97 9.49
C TRP A 25 -6.27 4.61 8.96
N ASN A 26 -6.28 4.98 7.69
CA ASN A 26 -7.47 5.52 7.03
C ASN A 26 -8.62 4.51 7.03
N MET A 27 -8.34 3.22 6.80
CA MET A 27 -9.35 2.15 6.85
C MET A 27 -9.90 1.96 8.28
N HIS A 28 -9.04 2.01 9.29
CA HIS A 28 -9.46 1.91 10.69
C HIS A 28 -10.35 3.08 11.13
N CYS A 29 -10.08 4.29 10.63
CA CYS A 29 -10.83 5.51 10.95
C CYS A 29 -12.12 5.69 10.14
N GLN A 30 -12.52 4.72 9.31
CA GLN A 30 -13.75 4.83 8.52
C GLN A 30 -15.00 4.99 9.40
N PRO A 31 -15.96 5.82 8.98
CA PRO A 31 -17.18 6.03 9.74
C PRO A 31 -18.02 4.75 9.76
N ARG A 32 -18.69 4.48 10.90
CA ARG A 32 -19.49 3.25 11.10
C ARG A 32 -20.59 3.04 10.05
N ASN A 33 -21.05 4.11 9.41
CA ASN A 33 -22.11 4.08 8.41
C ASN A 33 -21.59 4.01 6.95
N ALA A 34 -20.28 4.08 6.71
CA ALA A 34 -19.69 3.98 5.39
C ALA A 34 -18.25 3.45 5.50
N TRP A 35 -18.08 2.15 5.26
CA TRP A 35 -16.81 1.45 5.37
C TRP A 35 -16.56 0.53 4.17
N SER A 36 -15.29 0.35 3.83
CA SER A 36 -14.82 -0.55 2.78
C SER A 36 -14.53 -1.92 3.37
N PHE A 37 -14.95 -2.98 2.68
CA PHE A 37 -14.62 -4.35 3.08
C PHE A 37 -13.19 -4.74 2.73
N GLU A 38 -12.67 -4.22 1.60
CA GLU A 38 -11.35 -4.53 1.07
C GLU A 38 -10.74 -3.28 0.42
N ILE A 39 -9.41 -3.17 0.49
CA ILE A 39 -8.61 -2.17 -0.19
C ILE A 39 -7.40 -2.87 -0.79
N ASP A 40 -7.31 -2.85 -2.11
CA ASP A 40 -6.16 -3.35 -2.85
C ASP A 40 -5.06 -2.28 -2.90
N LEU A 41 -3.93 -2.57 -2.26
CA LEU A 41 -2.72 -1.77 -2.39
C LEU A 41 -1.81 -2.40 -3.43
N ARG A 42 -1.47 -1.63 -4.46
CA ARG A 42 -0.62 -2.11 -5.56
C ARG A 42 0.47 -1.09 -5.90
N PRO A 43 1.68 -1.55 -6.26
CA PRO A 43 2.74 -0.65 -6.75
C PRO A 43 2.28 0.05 -8.04
N TRP A 44 2.71 1.29 -8.23
CA TRP A 44 2.29 2.12 -9.36
C TRP A 44 2.75 1.56 -10.72
N VAL A 45 3.90 0.89 -10.74
CA VAL A 45 4.52 0.38 -11.98
C VAL A 45 3.88 -0.92 -12.52
N GLU A 46 2.84 -1.43 -11.87
CA GLU A 46 2.21 -2.67 -12.32
C GLU A 46 1.36 -2.41 -13.58
N HIS A 47 1.72 -3.05 -14.70
CA HIS A 47 1.05 -2.90 -15.99
C HIS A 47 -0.20 -3.81 -16.07
N TRP A 48 -1.27 -3.34 -16.72
CA TRP A 48 -2.52 -4.09 -16.94
C TRP A 48 -2.59 -4.75 -18.33
#